data_AF-A0A976D0S3-F1
#
_entry.id   AF-A0A976D0S3-F1
#
_cell.length_a   1.000
_cell.length_b   1.000
_cell.length_c   1.000
_cell.angle_alpha   90.00
_cell.angle_beta   90.00
_cell.angle_gamma   90.00
#
_symmetry.space_group_name_H-M   'P 1'
#
loop_
_entity.id
_entity.type
_entity.pdbx_description
1 polymer ?
#
loop_
_entity_poly.entity_id
_entity_poly.type
_entity_poly.pdbx_seq_one_letter_code
_entity_poly.pdbx_strand_id
1 'polypeptide(L)'
;QATELPQTVGFYNSSDLASNCLLFQQAKPARIEHVAKVTSYPNPITQGISYVNLTQLAAGAYTIDVTDFNGKAMVRKQVQASEKSIVPVQLPQAVPGIYWLRVTNAQQQVVHAEKWIVQ
;
A
#
# COMPACT_ATOMS: atom_id res chain seq x y z
N GLN A 1 -14.48 -47.40 -42.77
CA GLN A 1 -14.98 -46.28 -43.58
C GLN A 1 -14.89 -45.03 -42.72
N ALA A 2 -14.24 -43.99 -43.23
CA ALA A 2 -14.18 -42.67 -42.60
C ALA A 2 -15.47 -41.91 -42.90
N THR A 3 -16.00 -41.18 -41.93
CA THR A 3 -17.06 -40.18 -42.12
C THR A 3 -16.59 -38.87 -41.48
N GLU A 4 -16.75 -37.79 -42.22
CA GLU A 4 -16.04 -36.52 -42.13
C GLU A 4 -16.55 -35.59 -41.00
N LEU A 5 -15.68 -34.68 -40.56
CA LEU A 5 -15.91 -33.68 -39.52
C LEU A 5 -16.70 -32.47 -40.06
N PRO A 6 -17.78 -32.01 -39.39
CA PRO A 6 -18.29 -30.67 -39.65
C PRO A 6 -17.41 -29.62 -38.94
N GLN A 7 -16.76 -28.77 -39.74
CA GLN A 7 -16.12 -27.53 -39.32
C GLN A 7 -17.22 -26.52 -38.93
N THR A 8 -17.55 -26.41 -37.64
CA THR A 8 -18.44 -25.34 -37.16
C THR A 8 -17.61 -24.11 -36.84
N VAL A 9 -17.80 -23.09 -37.69
CA VAL A 9 -17.28 -21.73 -37.61
C VAL A 9 -17.35 -21.20 -36.18
N GLY A 10 -16.19 -20.83 -35.63
CA GLY A 10 -16.02 -20.42 -34.25
C GLY A 10 -16.72 -19.11 -33.93
N PHE A 11 -17.84 -19.20 -33.22
CA PHE A 11 -18.30 -18.16 -32.32
C PHE A 11 -18.01 -18.64 -30.90
N TYR A 12 -16.95 -18.10 -30.29
CA TYR A 12 -16.67 -18.33 -28.89
C TYR A 12 -17.61 -17.45 -28.08
N ASN A 13 -18.50 -18.06 -27.30
CA ASN A 13 -19.28 -17.31 -26.33
C ASN A 13 -18.32 -16.90 -25.20
N SER A 14 -18.38 -15.65 -24.73
CA SER A 14 -17.51 -15.14 -23.65
C SER A 14 -17.61 -15.98 -22.38
N SER A 15 -18.71 -16.73 -22.24
CA SER A 15 -18.97 -17.70 -21.16
C SER A 15 -18.07 -18.93 -21.22
N ASP A 16 -17.68 -19.41 -22.41
CA ASP A 16 -16.90 -20.65 -22.56
C ASP A 16 -15.41 -20.46 -22.19
N LEU A 17 -14.90 -19.22 -22.29
CA LEU A 17 -13.56 -18.85 -21.81
C LEU A 17 -13.50 -18.69 -20.27
N ALA A 18 -14.65 -18.48 -19.61
CA ALA A 18 -14.69 -18.17 -18.19
C ALA A 18 -14.67 -19.40 -17.27
N SER A 19 -14.89 -20.60 -17.80
CA SER A 19 -15.11 -21.80 -16.96
C SER A 19 -13.86 -22.55 -16.52
N ASN A 20 -12.64 -22.13 -16.90
CA ASN A 20 -11.42 -22.89 -16.58
C ASN A 20 -10.39 -22.17 -15.68
N CYS A 21 -10.78 -21.09 -14.99
CA CYS A 21 -9.87 -20.39 -14.06
C CYS A 21 -10.02 -20.86 -12.60
N LEU A 22 -10.25 -22.16 -12.36
CA LEU A 22 -10.38 -22.72 -11.01
C LEU A 22 -9.44 -23.88 -10.69
N LEU A 23 -8.76 -24.49 -11.68
CA LEU A 23 -7.91 -25.66 -11.45
C LEU A 23 -6.41 -25.37 -11.31
N PHE A 24 -5.95 -24.14 -11.56
CA PHE A 24 -4.55 -23.73 -11.42
C PHE A 24 -4.31 -22.61 -10.40
N GLN A 25 -5.28 -22.32 -9.54
CA GLN A 25 -4.94 -21.71 -8.25
C GLN A 25 -4.32 -22.81 -7.40
N GLN A 26 -3.02 -23.08 -7.62
CA GLN A 26 -2.17 -23.48 -6.51
C GLN A 26 -2.53 -22.50 -5.40
N ALA A 27 -3.15 -23.00 -4.33
CA ALA A 27 -3.47 -22.18 -3.18
C ALA A 27 -2.15 -21.60 -2.73
N LYS A 28 -1.90 -20.34 -3.12
CA LYS A 28 -0.84 -19.53 -2.54
C LYS A 28 -1.14 -19.67 -1.05
N PRO A 29 -0.25 -20.29 -0.23
CA PRO A 29 -0.54 -20.46 1.17
C PRO A 29 -1.00 -19.10 1.65
N ALA A 30 -2.17 -19.04 2.31
CA ALA A 30 -2.74 -17.78 2.76
C ALA A 30 -1.64 -17.09 3.55
N ARG A 31 -0.97 -16.13 2.91
CA ARG A 31 -0.02 -15.29 3.60
C ARG A 31 -0.93 -14.59 4.57
N ILE A 32 -0.79 -14.89 5.84
CA ILE A 32 -1.27 -14.00 6.88
C ILE A 32 -0.44 -12.74 6.61
N GLU A 33 -0.96 -11.88 5.75
CA GLU A 33 -0.51 -10.51 5.61
C GLU A 33 -0.70 -10.00 7.03
N HIS A 34 0.40 -9.94 7.77
CA HIS A 34 0.42 -9.25 9.04
C HIS A 34 -0.07 -7.86 8.67
N VAL A 35 -1.33 -7.55 9.00
CA VAL A 35 -1.96 -6.31 8.59
C VAL A 35 -1.26 -5.23 9.41
N ALA A 36 -0.17 -4.76 8.83
CA ALA A 36 0.65 -3.67 9.32
C ALA A 36 -0.29 -2.53 9.66
N LYS A 37 -0.46 -2.25 10.96
CA LYS A 37 -1.35 -1.20 11.41
C LYS A 37 -0.53 0.07 11.57
N VAL A 38 -0.35 0.76 10.45
CA VAL A 38 0.17 2.13 10.45
C VAL A 38 -1.00 3.08 10.53
N THR A 39 -0.99 3.96 11.53
CA THR A 39 -1.99 5.03 11.66
C THR A 39 -1.29 6.34 11.96
N SER A 40 -1.93 7.46 11.64
CA SER A 40 -1.43 8.78 12.04
C SER A 40 -2.48 9.60 12.77
N TYR A 41 -2.03 10.53 13.60
CA TYR A 41 -2.89 11.50 14.27
C TYR A 41 -2.10 12.77 14.66
N PRO A 42 -2.73 13.94 14.68
CA PRO A 42 -4.07 14.22 14.20
C PRO A 42 -4.13 14.25 12.66
N ASN A 43 -5.33 14.06 12.11
CA ASN A 43 -5.65 14.35 10.71
C ASN A 43 -7.08 14.94 10.70
N PRO A 44 -7.27 16.26 10.44
CA PRO A 44 -6.30 17.22 9.92
C PRO A 44 -5.16 17.62 10.88
N ILE A 45 -4.03 18.03 10.30
CA ILE A 45 -2.83 18.52 11.00
C ILE A 45 -2.88 20.04 11.06
N THR A 46 -2.97 20.60 12.27
CA THR A 46 -3.09 22.05 12.49
C THR A 46 -1.83 22.70 13.08
N GLN A 47 -0.96 21.90 13.70
CA GLN A 47 0.26 22.39 14.38
C GLN A 47 1.54 22.05 13.60
N GLY A 48 1.40 21.64 12.33
CA GLY A 48 2.51 21.18 11.50
C GLY A 48 3.20 19.91 12.03
N ILE A 49 2.60 19.19 12.97
CA ILE A 49 3.12 17.93 13.52
C ILE A 49 2.04 16.85 13.51
N SER A 50 2.42 15.64 13.10
CA SER A 50 1.61 14.44 13.22
C SER A 50 2.43 13.30 13.80
N TYR A 51 1.78 12.38 14.48
CA TYR A 51 2.37 11.21 15.10
C TYR A 51 2.01 9.98 14.27
N VAL A 52 3.03 9.34 13.70
CA VAL A 52 2.88 8.09 12.96
C VAL A 52 3.09 6.94 13.93
N ASN A 53 2.03 6.18 14.16
CA ASN A 53 2.07 4.96 14.95
C ASN A 53 2.37 3.76 14.04
N LEU A 54 3.50 3.12 14.31
CA LEU A 54 3.99 1.90 13.69
C LEU A 54 3.76 0.77 14.70
N THR A 55 2.58 0.14 14.64
CA THR A 55 2.22 -0.99 15.50
C THR A 55 2.08 -2.24 14.64
N GLN A 56 2.38 -3.42 15.20
CA GLN A 56 2.23 -4.69 14.47
C GLN A 56 3.07 -4.69 13.17
N LEU A 57 4.27 -4.10 13.24
CA LEU A 57 5.27 -4.17 12.19
C LEU A 57 6.39 -5.12 12.63
N ALA A 58 6.95 -5.86 11.68
CA ALA A 58 8.18 -6.60 11.94
C ALA A 58 9.28 -5.62 12.36
N ALA A 59 10.02 -5.96 13.41
CA ALA A 59 11.10 -5.11 13.89
C ALA A 59 12.14 -4.89 12.78
N GLY A 60 12.58 -3.64 12.59
CA GLY A 60 13.53 -3.30 11.54
C GLY A 60 13.47 -1.85 11.10
N ALA A 61 14.20 -1.55 10.02
CA ALA A 61 14.30 -0.21 9.48
C ALA A 61 13.09 0.12 8.60
N TYR A 62 12.48 1.27 8.87
CA TYR A 62 11.44 1.87 8.06
C TYR A 62 11.81 3.30 7.68
N THR A 63 11.34 3.71 6.51
CA THR A 63 11.46 5.09 6.04
C THR A 63 10.09 5.71 5.89
N ILE A 64 9.88 6.80 6.61
CA ILE A 64 8.71 7.67 6.56
C ILE A 64 9.04 8.82 5.60
N ASP A 65 8.35 8.86 4.47
CA ASP A 65 8.41 9.93 3.49
C ASP A 65 7.10 10.73 3.54
N VAL A 66 7.22 12.06 3.58
CA VAL A 66 6.07 12.95 3.37
C VAL A 66 6.38 13.86 2.18
N THR A 67 5.42 13.94 1.25
CA THR A 67 5.51 14.78 0.05
C THR A 67 4.31 15.72 -0.03
N ASP A 68 4.51 16.90 -0.61
CA ASP A 68 3.40 17.81 -0.94
C ASP A 68 2.66 17.36 -2.21
N PHE A 69 1.61 18.10 -2.59
CA PHE A 69 0.82 17.80 -3.78
C PHE A 69 1.61 17.94 -5.10
N ASN A 70 2.71 18.68 -5.12
CA ASN A 70 3.61 18.81 -6.28
C ASN A 70 4.67 17.70 -6.32
N GLY A 71 4.67 16.78 -5.34
CA GLY A 71 5.67 15.72 -5.21
C GLY A 71 6.98 16.19 -4.58
N LYS A 72 7.05 17.42 -4.05
CA LYS A 72 8.23 17.89 -3.30
C LYS A 72 8.33 17.13 -1.99
N ALA A 73 9.50 16.56 -1.72
CA ALA A 73 9.80 15.92 -0.45
C ALA A 73 9.87 16.96 0.67
N MET A 74 9.01 16.81 1.68
CA MET A 74 8.95 17.67 2.86
C MET A 74 9.70 17.04 4.04
N VAL A 75 9.52 15.73 4.21
CA VAL A 75 10.17 14.96 5.28
C VAL A 75 10.61 13.63 4.72
N ARG A 76 11.81 13.20 5.11
CA ARG A 76 12.29 11.83 4.98
C ARG A 76 12.94 11.45 6.29
N LYS A 77 12.39 10.48 6.99
CA LYS A 77 12.86 10.05 8.32
C LYS A 77 13.00 8.53 8.36
N GLN A 78 14.22 8.07 8.65
CA GLN A 78 14.47 6.66 8.90
C GLN A 78 14.29 6.37 10.39
N VAL A 79 13.61 5.27 10.70
CA VAL A 79 13.34 4.83 12.08
C VAL A 79 13.56 3.33 12.20
N GLN A 80 14.07 2.90 13.36
CA GLN A 80 14.06 1.49 13.72
C GLN A 80 12.76 1.22 14.49
N ALA A 81 11.81 0.56 13.84
CA ALA A 81 10.55 0.20 14.46
C ALA A 81 10.71 -1.11 15.24
N SER A 82 10.00 -1.20 16.36
CA SER A 82 9.81 -2.40 17.17
C SER A 82 8.31 -2.76 17.21
N GLU A 83 7.86 -3.61 18.13
CA GLU A 83 6.44 -4.03 18.23
C GLU A 83 5.45 -2.85 18.31
N LYS A 84 5.86 -1.76 18.97
CA LYS A 84 5.13 -0.50 19.06
C LYS A 84 6.10 0.66 18.98
N SER A 85 5.93 1.53 18.00
CA SER A 85 6.77 2.73 17.85
C SER A 85 5.91 3.90 17.41
N ILE A 86 6.01 5.02 18.12
CA ILE A 86 5.32 6.26 17.77
C ILE A 86 6.37 7.26 17.34
N VAL A 87 6.24 7.78 16.12
CA VAL A 87 7.23 8.66 15.52
C VAL A 87 6.60 10.05 15.28
N PRO A 88 7.13 11.11 15.91
CA PRO A 88 6.73 12.47 15.55
C PRO A 88 7.30 12.84 14.19
N VAL A 89 6.43 13.40 13.35
CA VAL A 89 6.72 13.90 12.00
C VAL A 89 6.36 15.38 11.96
N GLN A 90 7.38 16.23 12.01
CA GLN A 90 7.24 17.68 11.87
C GLN A 90 7.31 18.05 10.40
N LEU A 91 6.36 18.84 9.92
CA LEU A 91 6.30 19.39 8.57
C LEU A 91 6.78 20.85 8.61
N PRO A 92 8.08 21.13 8.36
CA PRO A 92 8.59 22.48 8.40
C PRO A 92 8.01 23.28 7.23
N GLN A 93 7.50 24.49 7.50
CA GLN A 93 6.94 25.38 6.46
C GLN A 93 5.81 24.71 5.65
N ALA A 94 5.00 23.86 6.31
CA ALA A 94 3.82 23.29 5.68
C ALA A 94 2.81 24.39 5.38
N VAL A 95 2.29 24.39 4.16
CA VAL A 95 1.16 25.23 3.76
C VAL A 95 -0.13 24.42 3.90
N PRO A 96 -1.28 25.05 4.15
CA PRO A 96 -2.55 24.35 4.15
C PRO A 96 -2.77 23.62 2.82
N GLY A 97 -3.16 22.35 2.88
CA GLY A 97 -3.30 21.53 1.69
C GLY A 97 -3.19 20.03 1.92
N ILE A 98 -3.01 19.31 0.82
CA ILE A 98 -2.90 17.84 0.80
C ILE A 98 -1.44 17.44 0.79
N TYR A 99 -1.11 16.46 1.63
CA TYR A 99 0.20 15.82 1.69
C TYR A 99 0.03 14.30 1.60
N TRP A 100 1.07 13.62 1.14
CA TRP A 100 1.11 12.16 1.05
C TRP A 100 2.12 11.61 2.02
N LEU A 101 1.65 10.81 2.97
CA LEU A 101 2.49 9.97 3.83
C LEU A 101 2.74 8.65 3.09
N ARG A 102 4.01 8.23 3.05
CA ARG A 102 4.41 6.91 2.58
C ARG A 102 5.39 6.30 3.57
N VAL A 103 5.12 5.07 4.01
CA VAL A 103 6.01 4.29 4.86
C VAL A 103 6.53 3.11 4.05
N THR A 104 7.84 2.93 4.04
CA THR A 104 8.52 1.83 3.35
C THR A 104 9.38 1.01 4.32
N ASN A 105 9.53 -0.28 4.06
CA ASN A 105 10.45 -1.15 4.80
C ASN A 105 11.89 -1.05 4.26
N ALA A 106 12.81 -1.80 4.87
CA ALA A 106 14.22 -1.87 4.45
C ALA A 106 14.42 -2.33 2.98
N GLN A 107 13.47 -3.08 2.42
CA GLN A 107 13.46 -3.52 1.02
C GLN A 107 12.79 -2.49 0.08
N GLN A 108 12.52 -1.28 0.56
CA GLN A 108 11.86 -0.19 -0.17
C GLN A 108 10.42 -0.51 -0.60
N GLN A 109 9.81 -1.55 -0.03
CA GLN A 109 8.42 -1.89 -0.29
C GLN A 109 7.51 -0.96 0.51
N VAL A 110 6.47 -0.43 -0.14
CA VAL A 110 5.47 0.41 0.52
C VAL A 110 4.62 -0.46 1.43
N VAL A 111 4.69 -0.21 2.74
CA VAL A 111 3.89 -0.91 3.76
C VAL A 111 2.66 -0.10 4.16
N HIS A 112 2.68 1.22 3.97
CA HIS A 112 1.54 2.10 4.19
C HIS A 112 1.62 3.34 3.32
N ALA A 113 0.48 3.81 2.84
CA ALA A 113 0.36 5.10 2.18
C ALA A 113 -1.00 5.72 2.52
N GLU A 114 -1.01 7.01 2.85
CA GLU A 114 -2.23 7.72 3.17
C GLU A 114 -2.15 9.21 2.85
N LYS A 115 -3.33 9.83 2.78
CA LYS A 115 -3.50 11.25 2.55
C LYS A 115 -3.57 12.00 3.88
N TRP A 116 -2.74 13.01 4.05
CA TRP A 116 -2.81 13.99 5.13
C TRP A 116 -3.44 15.29 4.65
N ILE A 117 -4.24 15.88 5.52
CA ILE A 117 -4.80 17.23 5.34
C ILE A 117 -4.09 18.13 6.34
N VAL A 118 -3.46 19.21 5.87
CA VAL A 118 -2.88 20.26 6.70
C VAL A 118 -3.78 21.50 6.61
N GLN A 119 -4.02 22.15 7.75
CA GLN A 119 -4.86 23.34 7.89
C GLN A 119 -4.08 24.50 8.48
#